data_AF-A0AAJ1NBQ8-F1
#
_entry.id   AF-A0AAJ1NBQ8-F1
#
_cell.length_a   1.000
_cell.length_b   1.000
_cell.length_c   1.000
_cell.angle_alpha   90.00
_cell.angle_beta   90.00
_cell.angle_gamma   90.00
#
_symmetry.space_group_name_H-M   'P 1'
#
loop_
_entity.id
_entity.type
_entity.pdbx_description
1 polymer ?
#
loop_
_entity_poly.entity_id
_entity_poly.type
_entity_poly.pdbx_seq_one_letter_code
_entity_poly.pdbx_strand_id
1 'polypeptide(L)'
;MAMLKKWLLTSLMAVTLVFVSFANTVHITFAEGNTAKLAIIGESQKGIMLCPKEEQIKDGETALSLLQKVMGDKVEAETMSFGTYVKGIDGLMAGATSGWLYDVNDQSAEVGADSYKLKSGDVVVFRFVSDWNNMSQETLQQTLDKFGTCKTVEEPKTDDPKQEKPEEPKTDDPKQEKPEEPKTDDPKQEKPEEPKTDDPKQEKPEQPKQENIQVPAAQVNDAISKTSEKMLQDGIESDWVALGLSRSGKDIPIEAKLNYVKAVTEKVEKRVNRFSATDLARTIIMMNAMNADPTKVGEHNLVQKLYESDKVNSVTGYTFALLAFDTKKYEVPVNSKWNRVALVDALLNAQHTDGGWTYDSASSKDSASSVDVTGMVLSALAPYQDREDVKPAIQKAVAYLYNEQLQNGGFSADGQENSNSTAQAIIGLSLVKDVDQNRLHKAMQNLLSYQLPNGEFKWLPGDQNGSGMATEQALLALLQFKDLGKSIYDWSNVSVPEIDTKPNVDSENVVVEKEVTEQPQEQKEQKQVQQETKDDTLKVVVDNEPVKSKKSGNGSTLPKTGASSHSAATEVGMGVLCIASAYILWRRKAA
;
A
#
# COMPACT_ATOMS: atom_id res chain seq x y z
N MET A 1 -54.79 67.79 41.56
CA MET A 1 -53.93 67.18 40.52
C MET A 1 -53.33 65.92 41.12
N ALA A 2 -54.05 64.80 41.20
CA ALA A 2 -54.79 64.17 40.11
C ALA A 2 -53.88 63.94 38.91
N MET A 3 -53.15 62.82 38.95
CA MET A 3 -53.14 61.78 37.92
C MET A 3 -52.11 60.74 38.36
N LEU A 4 -52.52 59.85 39.26
CA LEU A 4 -53.21 58.59 38.96
C LEU A 4 -52.16 57.47 38.90
N LYS A 5 -51.99 56.71 40.00
CA LYS A 5 -52.84 55.54 40.34
C LYS A 5 -52.56 54.41 39.35
N LYS A 6 -51.75 53.40 39.66
CA LYS A 6 -52.07 52.23 40.51
C LYS A 6 -50.89 51.25 40.28
N TRP A 7 -50.18 50.62 41.20
CA TRP A 7 -50.37 50.26 42.60
C TRP A 7 -48.99 50.13 43.26
N LEU A 8 -48.79 50.87 44.35
CA LEU A 8 -47.84 50.57 45.40
C LEU A 8 -48.68 50.03 46.56
N LEU A 9 -49.03 48.74 46.49
CA LEU A 9 -49.75 48.01 47.54
C LEU A 9 -49.67 46.51 47.23
N THR A 10 -48.49 45.95 47.45
CA THR A 10 -48.28 44.61 48.03
C THR A 10 -46.80 44.50 48.36
N SER A 11 -46.45 45.32 49.35
CA SER A 11 -45.31 45.15 50.22
C SER A 11 -45.13 43.68 50.62
N LEU A 12 -43.90 43.18 50.49
CA LEU A 12 -43.25 42.41 51.53
C LEU A 12 -44.02 41.18 52.06
N MET A 13 -43.98 40.05 51.36
CA MET A 13 -44.14 38.71 51.96
C MET A 13 -43.84 37.64 50.92
N ALA A 14 -42.65 37.02 50.99
CA ALA A 14 -42.41 35.68 50.45
C ALA A 14 -41.01 35.17 50.88
N VAL A 15 -40.83 34.93 52.17
CA VAL A 15 -39.79 34.05 52.71
C VAL A 15 -40.52 33.07 53.65
N THR A 16 -40.36 31.76 53.42
CA THR A 16 -40.81 30.57 54.21
C THR A 16 -42.35 30.31 54.26
N LEU A 17 -42.94 29.11 54.17
CA LEU A 17 -42.52 27.70 54.29
C LEU A 17 -43.67 26.79 53.73
N VAL A 18 -43.32 25.80 52.90
CA VAL A 18 -43.85 24.41 52.70
C VAL A 18 -45.28 24.03 53.17
N PHE A 19 -46.13 23.50 52.27
CA PHE A 19 -46.62 22.09 52.28
C PHE A 19 -47.54 21.74 51.07
N VAL A 20 -46.98 20.91 50.17
CA VAL A 20 -47.55 19.77 49.42
C VAL A 20 -49.02 19.79 48.98
N SER A 21 -49.26 19.71 47.65
CA SER A 21 -50.17 18.73 47.01
C SER A 21 -50.00 18.71 45.49
N PHE A 22 -49.42 17.61 45.01
CA PHE A 22 -49.66 16.92 43.73
C PHE A 22 -50.06 17.73 42.49
N ALA A 23 -49.10 17.89 41.59
CA ALA A 23 -49.17 17.22 40.29
C ALA A 23 -47.76 17.14 39.72
N ASN A 24 -47.32 15.92 39.43
CA ASN A 24 -46.21 15.64 38.54
C ASN A 24 -46.49 16.32 37.19
N THR A 25 -46.09 17.57 37.07
CA THR A 25 -45.72 18.10 35.76
C THR A 25 -44.24 17.78 35.68
N VAL A 26 -43.96 16.51 35.33
CA VAL A 26 -42.71 16.23 34.64
C VAL A 26 -42.73 17.24 33.50
N HIS A 27 -41.89 18.25 33.58
CA HIS A 27 -41.47 18.93 32.37
C HIS A 27 -40.76 17.84 31.57
N ILE A 28 -41.55 17.05 30.84
CA ILE A 28 -41.09 16.38 29.64
C ILE A 28 -40.91 17.56 28.70
N THR A 29 -39.81 18.29 28.89
CA THR A 29 -39.00 18.60 27.72
C THR A 29 -38.81 17.25 27.06
N PHE A 30 -39.61 17.00 26.02
CA PHE A 30 -39.21 16.04 25.02
C PHE A 30 -37.86 16.59 24.58
N ALA A 31 -36.78 16.07 25.16
CA ALA A 31 -35.52 16.10 24.49
C ALA A 31 -35.86 15.49 23.14
N GLU A 32 -35.86 16.29 22.08
CA GLU A 32 -35.67 15.77 20.73
C GLU A 32 -34.57 14.73 20.89
N GLY A 33 -34.95 13.45 20.73
CA GLY A 33 -34.18 12.34 21.25
C GLY A 33 -32.72 12.54 20.86
N ASN A 34 -31.80 12.46 21.83
CA ASN A 34 -30.38 12.50 21.50
C ASN A 34 -30.08 11.18 20.80
N THR A 35 -30.33 11.12 19.48
CA THR A 35 -30.25 9.91 18.68
C THR A 35 -29.26 10.10 17.54
N ALA A 36 -28.65 9.02 17.09
CA ALA A 36 -27.86 8.98 15.87
C ALA A 36 -28.25 7.74 15.05
N LYS A 37 -28.01 7.79 13.74
CA LYS A 37 -28.26 6.67 12.83
C LYS A 37 -26.96 5.99 12.45
N LEU A 38 -26.97 4.66 12.42
CA LEU A 38 -25.86 3.86 11.91
C LEU A 38 -26.29 3.09 10.66
N ALA A 39 -25.47 3.14 9.60
CA ALA A 39 -25.59 2.28 8.43
C ALA A 39 -24.24 1.57 8.15
N ILE A 40 -24.31 0.36 7.60
CA ILE A 40 -23.12 -0.43 7.25
C ILE A 40 -23.27 -0.94 5.83
N ILE A 41 -22.28 -0.65 5.00
CA ILE A 41 -22.24 -0.99 3.58
C ILE A 41 -21.01 -1.86 3.35
N GLY A 42 -21.24 -3.10 2.92
CA GLY A 42 -20.18 -4.05 2.60
C GLY A 42 -19.67 -3.90 1.16
N GLU A 43 -18.85 -4.85 0.73
CA GLU A 43 -18.39 -4.94 -0.66
C GLU A 43 -19.54 -5.23 -1.64
N SER A 44 -19.29 -5.05 -2.94
CA SER A 44 -20.31 -5.11 -4.01
C SER A 44 -21.15 -6.40 -4.04
N GLN A 45 -20.68 -7.50 -3.44
CA GLN A 45 -21.44 -8.75 -3.30
C GLN A 45 -22.28 -8.84 -2.01
N LYS A 46 -21.87 -8.19 -0.92
CA LYS A 46 -22.61 -8.17 0.36
C LYS A 46 -23.65 -7.04 0.44
N GLY A 47 -23.47 -5.95 -0.32
CA GLY A 47 -24.44 -4.85 -0.39
C GLY A 47 -24.63 -4.12 0.95
N ILE A 48 -25.86 -3.67 1.24
CA ILE A 48 -26.20 -3.01 2.51
C ILE A 48 -26.27 -4.07 3.61
N MET A 49 -25.28 -4.07 4.52
CA MET A 49 -25.20 -5.01 5.65
C MET A 49 -26.07 -4.56 6.83
N LEU A 50 -26.26 -3.25 6.99
CA LEU A 50 -27.19 -2.68 7.96
C LEU A 50 -27.85 -1.43 7.36
N CYS A 51 -29.18 -1.48 7.23
CA CYS A 51 -29.98 -0.31 6.89
C CYS A 51 -29.90 0.75 7.99
N PRO A 52 -30.01 2.06 7.67
CA PRO A 52 -29.89 3.14 8.65
C PRO A 52 -30.79 2.89 9.87
N LYS A 53 -30.16 2.55 11.00
CA LYS A 53 -30.81 2.22 12.26
C LYS A 53 -30.60 3.34 13.24
N GLU A 54 -31.70 3.89 13.76
CA GLU A 54 -31.65 4.94 14.79
C GLU A 54 -31.43 4.34 16.18
N GLU A 55 -30.52 4.96 16.93
CA GLU A 55 -30.15 4.55 18.28
C GLU A 55 -30.05 5.77 19.19
N GLN A 56 -30.43 5.59 20.45
CA GLN A 56 -30.22 6.60 21.49
C GLN A 56 -28.72 6.73 21.78
N ILE A 57 -28.23 7.96 21.87
CA ILE A 57 -26.84 8.27 22.21
C ILE A 57 -26.76 9.07 23.52
N LYS A 58 -25.65 8.92 24.23
CA LYS A 58 -25.33 9.70 25.43
C LYS A 58 -24.24 10.71 25.12
N ASP A 59 -24.18 11.78 25.92
CA ASP A 59 -23.13 12.79 25.78
C ASP A 59 -21.73 12.15 25.90
N GLY A 60 -20.92 12.37 24.87
CA GLY A 60 -19.55 11.84 24.81
C GLY A 60 -19.40 10.48 24.12
N GLU A 61 -20.50 9.83 23.71
CA GLU A 61 -20.45 8.66 22.83
C GLU A 61 -19.82 9.00 21.47
N THR A 62 -19.17 8.00 20.87
CA THR A 62 -18.37 8.14 19.66
C THR A 62 -18.93 7.29 18.53
N ALA A 63 -18.48 7.55 17.30
CA ALA A 63 -18.86 6.72 16.16
C ALA A 63 -18.52 5.23 16.37
N LEU A 64 -17.38 4.93 17.02
CA LEU A 64 -16.98 3.57 17.37
C LEU A 64 -17.88 2.97 18.47
N SER A 65 -18.22 3.72 19.52
CA SER A 65 -19.09 3.19 20.58
C SER A 65 -20.50 2.93 20.06
N LEU A 66 -21.00 3.75 19.12
CA LEU A 66 -22.27 3.50 18.43
C LEU A 66 -22.20 2.22 17.58
N LEU A 67 -21.11 2.03 16.81
CA LEU A 67 -20.91 0.80 16.04
C LEU A 67 -20.88 -0.45 16.94
N GLN A 68 -20.08 -0.42 18.01
CA GLN A 68 -19.98 -1.53 18.97
C GLN A 68 -21.29 -1.78 19.71
N LYS A 69 -22.08 -0.74 20.01
CA LYS A 69 -23.40 -0.87 20.63
C LYS A 69 -24.39 -1.60 19.72
N VAL A 70 -24.35 -1.33 18.41
CA VAL A 70 -25.29 -1.91 17.44
C VAL A 70 -24.86 -3.31 17.00
N MET A 71 -23.57 -3.52 16.79
CA MET A 71 -23.03 -4.75 16.19
C MET A 71 -22.41 -5.71 17.22
N GLY A 72 -22.14 -5.26 18.44
CA GLY A 72 -21.65 -6.10 19.53
C GLY A 72 -20.29 -6.73 19.23
N ASP A 73 -20.21 -8.04 19.45
CA ASP A 73 -19.04 -8.90 19.24
C ASP A 73 -18.66 -9.09 17.77
N LYS A 74 -19.51 -8.64 16.84
CA LYS A 74 -19.23 -8.67 15.39
C LYS A 74 -18.30 -7.56 14.92
N VAL A 75 -17.83 -6.70 15.83
CA VAL A 75 -16.88 -5.62 15.52
C VAL A 75 -15.49 -6.03 15.98
N GLU A 76 -14.59 -6.15 15.02
CA GLU A 76 -13.17 -6.31 15.30
C GLU A 76 -12.48 -4.96 15.10
N ALA A 77 -11.78 -4.48 16.12
CA ALA A 77 -11.08 -3.21 16.10
C ALA A 77 -9.70 -3.34 16.75
N GLU A 78 -8.77 -2.50 16.30
CA GLU A 78 -7.38 -2.52 16.72
C GLU A 78 -6.91 -1.08 17.00
N THR A 79 -6.25 -0.88 18.14
CA THR A 79 -5.76 0.44 18.53
C THR A 79 -4.45 0.74 17.82
N MET A 80 -4.46 1.74 16.92
CA MET A 80 -3.30 2.21 16.19
C MET A 80 -2.81 3.54 16.76
N SER A 81 -1.63 4.00 16.34
CA SER A 81 -1.06 5.30 16.74
C SER A 81 -1.88 6.52 16.29
N PHE A 82 -2.76 6.34 15.29
CA PHE A 82 -3.66 7.36 14.76
C PHE A 82 -5.11 7.22 15.24
N GLY A 83 -5.39 6.31 16.18
CA GLY A 83 -6.72 6.01 16.71
C GLY A 83 -7.14 4.56 16.50
N THR A 84 -8.32 4.21 16.97
CA THR A 84 -8.85 2.84 16.84
C THR A 84 -9.37 2.60 15.43
N TYR A 85 -8.75 1.64 14.74
CA TYR A 85 -9.11 1.21 13.40
C TYR A 85 -10.07 0.02 13.45
N VAL A 86 -11.19 0.09 12.73
CA VAL A 86 -12.13 -1.04 12.60
C VAL A 86 -11.60 -1.97 11.51
N LYS A 87 -11.09 -3.14 11.93
CA LYS A 87 -10.51 -4.14 11.02
C LYS A 87 -11.55 -5.13 10.50
N GLY A 88 -12.72 -5.24 11.14
CA GLY A 88 -13.76 -6.15 10.70
C GLY A 88 -15.14 -5.81 11.20
N ILE A 89 -16.16 -6.04 10.37
CA ILE A 89 -17.57 -5.96 10.77
C ILE A 89 -18.31 -7.18 10.20
N ASP A 90 -18.93 -7.97 11.07
CA ASP A 90 -19.73 -9.17 10.72
C ASP A 90 -18.98 -10.14 9.79
N GLY A 91 -17.72 -10.44 10.16
CA GLY A 91 -16.83 -11.36 9.47
C GLY A 91 -16.26 -10.85 8.14
N LEU A 92 -16.58 -9.62 7.71
CA LEU A 92 -15.91 -8.97 6.57
C LEU A 92 -14.69 -8.17 7.07
N MET A 93 -13.51 -8.70 6.80
CA MET A 93 -12.22 -8.21 7.31
C MET A 93 -11.52 -7.29 6.31
N ALA A 94 -10.88 -6.25 6.83
CA ALA A 94 -9.97 -5.40 6.08
C ALA A 94 -8.73 -6.20 5.65
N GLY A 95 -8.29 -6.00 4.41
CA GLY A 95 -7.11 -6.60 3.82
C GLY A 95 -6.04 -5.56 3.46
N ALA A 96 -5.04 -5.95 2.68
CA ALA A 96 -3.95 -5.04 2.30
C ALA A 96 -4.43 -3.87 1.41
N THR A 97 -5.41 -4.10 0.55
CA THR A 97 -5.98 -3.09 -0.36
C THR A 97 -7.42 -2.71 -0.01
N SER A 98 -7.98 -3.34 1.02
CA SER A 98 -9.37 -3.17 1.41
C SER A 98 -9.50 -2.81 2.89
N GLY A 99 -10.57 -2.15 3.26
CA GLY A 99 -10.81 -1.85 4.67
C GLY A 99 -12.02 -1.01 4.93
N TRP A 100 -12.23 -0.71 6.20
CA TRP A 100 -13.38 0.03 6.66
C TRP A 100 -13.05 1.51 6.77
N LEU A 101 -13.83 2.33 6.08
CA LEU A 101 -13.92 3.76 6.33
C LEU A 101 -15.24 4.09 6.98
N TYR A 102 -15.33 5.28 7.55
CA TYR A 102 -16.59 5.83 7.99
C TYR A 102 -16.75 7.29 7.61
N ASP A 103 -18.00 7.65 7.31
CA ASP A 103 -18.43 9.01 7.06
C ASP A 103 -19.47 9.41 8.10
N VAL A 104 -19.55 10.71 8.41
CA VAL A 104 -20.64 11.28 9.21
C VAL A 104 -21.35 12.33 8.37
N ASN A 105 -22.66 12.18 8.17
CA ASN A 105 -23.48 13.05 7.34
C ASN A 105 -22.93 13.23 5.91
N ASP A 106 -22.52 12.11 5.28
CA ASP A 106 -21.89 12.05 3.95
C ASP A 106 -20.57 12.83 3.81
N GLN A 107 -19.91 13.15 4.93
CA GLN A 107 -18.57 13.73 4.96
C GLN A 107 -17.59 12.76 5.62
N SER A 108 -16.47 12.50 4.96
CA SER A 108 -15.40 11.68 5.53
C SER A 108 -14.85 12.31 6.79
N ALA A 109 -14.75 11.52 7.84
CA ALA A 109 -14.31 12.02 9.13
C ALA A 109 -12.78 12.20 9.16
N GLU A 110 -12.33 13.36 9.67
CA GLU A 110 -10.91 13.71 9.78
C GLU A 110 -10.22 13.12 11.01
N VAL A 111 -10.96 12.42 11.87
CA VAL A 111 -10.49 11.81 13.12
C VAL A 111 -10.91 10.35 13.20
N GLY A 112 -10.24 9.55 14.04
CA GLY A 112 -10.62 8.16 14.28
C GLY A 112 -12.06 8.02 14.82
N ALA A 113 -12.71 6.89 14.55
CA ALA A 113 -14.09 6.65 14.98
C ALA A 113 -14.26 6.63 16.51
N ASP A 114 -13.19 6.34 17.25
CA ASP A 114 -13.11 6.44 18.71
C ASP A 114 -13.03 7.88 19.22
N SER A 115 -12.72 8.83 18.35
CA SER A 115 -12.44 10.23 18.68
C SER A 115 -13.56 11.18 18.23
N TYR A 116 -14.29 10.83 17.18
CA TYR A 116 -15.46 11.61 16.74
C TYR A 116 -16.59 11.52 17.77
N LYS A 117 -16.95 12.65 18.39
CA LYS A 117 -18.05 12.76 19.35
C LYS A 117 -19.37 12.98 18.62
N LEU A 118 -20.33 12.09 18.85
CA LEU A 118 -21.62 12.12 18.19
C LEU A 118 -22.47 13.29 18.67
N LYS A 119 -23.22 13.86 17.73
CA LYS A 119 -24.28 14.85 18.00
C LYS A 119 -25.63 14.24 17.66
N SER A 120 -26.67 14.73 18.34
CA SER A 120 -28.04 14.35 17.98
C SER A 120 -28.30 14.63 16.50
N GLY A 121 -28.88 13.65 15.80
CA GLY A 121 -29.17 13.69 14.38
C GLY A 121 -28.05 13.19 13.46
N ASP A 122 -26.85 12.88 13.97
CA ASP A 122 -25.75 12.41 13.14
C ASP A 122 -26.09 11.08 12.45
N VAL A 123 -25.70 10.97 11.17
CA VAL A 123 -25.79 9.74 10.38
C VAL A 123 -24.38 9.22 10.15
N VAL A 124 -24.02 8.13 10.83
CA VAL A 124 -22.73 7.45 10.73
C VAL A 124 -22.85 6.30 9.74
N VAL A 125 -21.94 6.23 8.77
CA VAL A 125 -21.93 5.19 7.75
C VAL A 125 -20.57 4.52 7.70
N PHE A 126 -20.50 3.24 8.02
CA PHE A 126 -19.29 2.44 7.78
C PHE A 126 -19.35 1.80 6.40
N ARG A 127 -18.30 2.00 5.60
CA ARG A 127 -18.22 1.52 4.22
C ARG A 127 -17.00 0.63 4.06
N PHE A 128 -17.22 -0.56 3.52
CA PHE A 128 -16.14 -1.42 3.11
C PHE A 128 -15.63 -0.98 1.74
N VAL A 129 -14.36 -0.61 1.70
CA VAL A 129 -13.61 -0.27 0.50
C VAL A 129 -12.85 -1.52 0.10
N SER A 130 -13.09 -2.07 -1.09
CA SER A 130 -12.34 -3.23 -1.60
C SER A 130 -11.00 -2.86 -2.26
N ASP A 131 -10.84 -1.59 -2.65
CA ASP A 131 -9.62 -1.02 -3.23
C ASP A 131 -9.51 0.46 -2.80
N TRP A 132 -8.52 0.78 -1.96
CA TRP A 132 -8.22 2.15 -1.50
C TRP A 132 -8.05 3.16 -2.64
N ASN A 133 -7.67 2.69 -3.84
CA ASN A 133 -7.49 3.53 -5.02
C ASN A 133 -8.79 3.75 -5.81
N ASN A 134 -9.90 3.16 -5.35
CA ASN A 134 -11.22 3.23 -5.97
C ASN A 134 -12.33 3.39 -4.91
N MET A 135 -12.13 4.33 -3.99
CA MET A 135 -13.14 4.67 -2.98
C MET A 135 -14.34 5.36 -3.64
N SER A 136 -15.53 4.79 -3.44
CA SER A 136 -16.77 5.44 -3.85
C SER A 136 -16.95 6.74 -3.06
N GLN A 137 -17.35 7.81 -3.76
CA GLN A 137 -17.78 9.08 -3.18
C GLN A 137 -19.32 9.21 -3.22
N GLU A 138 -20.03 8.11 -3.47
CA GLU A 138 -21.49 8.08 -3.50
C GLU A 138 -22.04 8.35 -2.11
N THR A 139 -23.03 9.24 -2.01
CA THR A 139 -23.73 9.51 -0.75
C THR A 139 -24.47 8.25 -0.28
N LEU A 140 -24.84 8.21 1.00
CA LEU A 140 -25.67 7.14 1.54
C LEU A 140 -26.95 6.98 0.72
N GLN A 141 -27.64 8.08 0.39
CA GLN A 141 -28.86 8.03 -0.40
C GLN A 141 -28.63 7.45 -1.80
N GLN A 142 -27.58 7.88 -2.50
CA GLN A 142 -27.22 7.32 -3.81
C GLN A 142 -26.90 5.82 -3.74
N THR A 143 -26.27 5.38 -2.65
CA THR A 143 -25.98 3.97 -2.40
C THR A 143 -27.28 3.18 -2.16
N LEU A 144 -28.18 3.69 -1.33
CA LEU A 144 -29.49 3.08 -1.04
C LEU A 144 -30.37 2.98 -2.30
N ASP A 145 -30.35 4.00 -3.16
CA ASP A 145 -31.12 4.05 -4.41
C ASP A 145 -30.57 3.05 -5.44
N LYS A 146 -29.25 2.87 -5.50
CA LYS A 146 -28.56 1.96 -6.44
C LYS A 146 -28.74 0.49 -6.08
N PHE A 147 -28.70 0.14 -4.80
CA PHE A 147 -28.86 -1.25 -4.34
C PHE A 147 -30.33 -1.65 -4.10
N GLY A 148 -31.29 -0.72 -4.23
CA GLY A 148 -32.71 -1.00 -4.13
C GLY A 148 -33.20 -1.18 -2.69
N THR A 149 -33.71 -0.08 -2.12
CA THR A 149 -34.52 0.10 -0.90
C THR A 149 -34.43 -0.94 0.21
N CYS A 150 -34.01 -0.48 1.39
CA CYS A 150 -34.43 -0.98 2.70
C CYS A 150 -35.96 -1.11 2.77
N LYS A 151 -36.54 -2.16 2.22
CA LYS A 151 -37.97 -2.44 2.38
C LYS A 151 -38.16 -2.94 3.81
N THR A 152 -38.93 -2.17 4.57
CA THR A 152 -39.52 -2.61 5.83
C THR A 152 -40.25 -3.92 5.58
N VAL A 153 -39.67 -5.02 6.05
CA VAL A 153 -40.43 -6.25 6.27
C VAL A 153 -41.29 -5.97 7.49
N GLU A 154 -42.60 -5.90 7.29
CA GLU A 154 -43.57 -5.91 8.39
C GLU A 154 -43.29 -7.14 9.26
N GLU A 155 -43.19 -6.91 10.57
CA GLU A 155 -42.99 -7.96 11.57
C GLU A 155 -44.04 -9.07 11.41
N PRO A 156 -43.65 -10.36 11.31
CA PRO A 156 -44.56 -11.43 11.63
C PRO A 156 -44.81 -11.37 13.14
N LYS A 157 -46.08 -11.14 13.48
CA LYS A 157 -46.60 -11.19 14.84
C LYS A 157 -46.10 -12.45 15.57
N THR A 158 -45.66 -12.20 16.80
CA THR A 158 -45.38 -13.15 17.86
C THR A 158 -46.44 -14.26 17.96
N ASP A 159 -45.97 -15.50 18.02
CA ASP A 159 -46.59 -16.54 18.84
C ASP A 159 -45.48 -17.17 19.70
N ASP A 160 -45.55 -16.91 21.01
CA ASP A 160 -44.87 -17.64 22.10
C ASP A 160 -45.26 -19.15 22.03
N PRO A 161 -44.50 -20.14 22.58
CA PRO A 161 -43.98 -20.07 23.95
C PRO A 161 -42.66 -20.83 24.30
N LYS A 162 -42.12 -20.42 25.47
CA LYS A 162 -41.49 -21.22 26.56
C LYS A 162 -39.96 -21.39 26.66
N GLN A 163 -39.43 -20.55 27.57
CA GLN A 163 -38.52 -20.83 28.70
C GLN A 163 -37.89 -22.22 28.85
N GLU A 164 -36.55 -22.24 28.94
CA GLU A 164 -35.81 -22.88 30.03
C GLU A 164 -34.45 -22.17 30.25
N LYS A 165 -34.08 -22.00 31.52
CA LYS A 165 -32.96 -21.18 32.04
C LYS A 165 -31.82 -22.10 32.50
N PRO A 166 -30.54 -21.70 32.39
CA PRO A 166 -29.50 -22.21 33.30
C PRO A 166 -28.98 -21.14 34.26
N GLU A 167 -28.72 -21.56 35.49
CA GLU A 167 -28.18 -20.80 36.63
C GLU A 167 -26.65 -20.67 36.59
N GLU A 168 -26.13 -19.57 37.14
CA GLU A 168 -24.72 -19.34 37.49
C GLU A 168 -24.28 -20.16 38.71
N PRO A 169 -22.96 -20.34 38.92
CA PRO A 169 -22.40 -20.36 40.26
C PRO A 169 -21.36 -19.25 40.50
N LYS A 170 -21.40 -18.73 41.74
CA LYS A 170 -20.55 -17.68 42.31
C LYS A 170 -19.25 -18.23 42.93
N THR A 171 -18.34 -17.28 43.08
CA THR A 171 -17.01 -17.19 43.71
C THR A 171 -16.85 -17.73 45.13
N ASP A 172 -15.61 -18.03 45.55
CA ASP A 172 -14.92 -17.44 46.71
C ASP A 172 -13.42 -17.81 46.77
N ASP A 173 -12.62 -16.90 47.32
CA ASP A 173 -11.13 -16.84 47.40
C ASP A 173 -10.70 -16.78 48.90
N PRO A 174 -9.43 -16.50 49.33
CA PRO A 174 -8.20 -17.31 49.41
C PRO A 174 -7.67 -17.53 50.87
N LYS A 175 -6.58 -18.33 51.05
CA LYS A 175 -5.56 -18.09 52.11
C LYS A 175 -4.21 -18.83 51.92
N GLN A 176 -3.12 -18.11 52.19
CA GLN A 176 -1.71 -18.51 52.23
C GLN A 176 -1.32 -19.34 53.47
N GLU A 177 -0.30 -20.21 53.36
CA GLU A 177 0.79 -20.33 54.37
C GLU A 177 2.05 -21.11 53.86
N LYS A 178 3.18 -20.40 53.95
CA LYS A 178 4.62 -20.70 54.26
C LYS A 178 5.27 -22.11 54.09
N PRO A 179 6.59 -22.19 53.73
CA PRO A 179 7.39 -23.42 53.67
C PRO A 179 8.28 -23.67 54.92
N GLU A 180 8.59 -24.94 55.21
CA GLU A 180 9.62 -25.40 56.17
C GLU A 180 10.48 -26.57 55.59
N GLU A 181 11.79 -26.53 55.88
CA GLU A 181 12.80 -27.59 55.66
C GLU A 181 12.70 -28.72 56.73
N PRO A 182 13.48 -29.83 56.59
CA PRO A 182 14.77 -29.87 57.32
C PRO A 182 15.95 -30.63 56.63
N LYS A 183 17.17 -30.09 56.82
CA LYS A 183 18.49 -30.65 57.27
C LYS A 183 18.68 -32.18 57.32
N THR A 184 19.84 -32.83 57.14
CA THR A 184 21.31 -32.55 57.02
C THR A 184 22.00 -33.89 56.74
N ASP A 185 23.16 -33.94 56.08
CA ASP A 185 24.30 -34.78 56.51
C ASP A 185 25.65 -34.31 55.92
N ASP A 186 26.68 -34.53 56.74
CA ASP A 186 28.02 -33.95 56.95
C ASP A 186 29.04 -33.67 55.80
N PRO A 187 30.09 -32.86 56.10
CA PRO A 187 31.11 -32.37 55.17
C PRO A 187 32.40 -33.21 55.18
N LYS A 188 33.18 -33.13 54.09
CA LYS A 188 34.60 -33.51 54.09
C LYS A 188 35.46 -32.36 53.62
N GLN A 189 36.38 -31.96 54.50
CA GLN A 189 37.42 -30.96 54.34
C GLN A 189 38.40 -31.35 53.23
N GLU A 190 38.72 -30.41 52.35
CA GLU A 190 40.09 -30.26 51.82
C GLU A 190 40.52 -28.78 51.89
N LYS A 191 41.82 -28.63 52.12
CA LYS A 191 42.55 -27.49 52.68
C LYS A 191 42.98 -26.51 51.57
N PRO A 192 43.14 -25.20 51.87
CA PRO A 192 43.57 -24.21 50.89
C PRO A 192 45.08 -24.26 50.63
N GLU A 193 45.49 -24.19 49.37
CA GLU A 193 46.85 -23.81 48.96
C GLU A 193 46.88 -22.35 48.49
N GLU A 194 47.93 -21.66 48.93
CA GLU A 194 48.23 -20.23 48.74
C GLU A 194 48.57 -19.86 47.28
N PRO A 195 48.42 -18.57 46.91
CA PRO A 195 48.58 -18.12 45.53
C PRO A 195 50.06 -17.97 45.15
N LYS A 196 50.44 -18.49 43.98
CA LYS A 196 51.67 -18.08 43.29
C LYS A 196 51.36 -16.91 42.36
N THR A 197 52.03 -15.81 42.64
CA THR A 197 52.26 -14.65 41.77
C THR A 197 52.99 -15.08 40.50
N ASP A 198 52.44 -14.76 39.32
CA ASP A 198 53.18 -14.70 38.05
C ASP A 198 52.79 -13.40 37.32
N ASP A 199 53.82 -12.74 36.79
CA ASP A 199 53.82 -11.40 36.18
C ASP A 199 52.82 -11.21 35.01
N PRO A 200 52.35 -9.97 34.78
CA PRO A 200 51.42 -9.66 33.70
C PRO A 200 52.12 -9.71 32.33
N LYS A 201 51.83 -10.74 31.55
CA LYS A 201 52.06 -10.72 30.10
C LYS A 201 51.01 -9.82 29.47
N GLN A 202 51.44 -8.71 28.87
CA GLN A 202 50.62 -7.88 28.00
C GLN A 202 49.98 -8.73 26.90
N GLU A 203 48.69 -9.01 27.01
CA GLU A 203 47.88 -9.42 25.88
C GLU A 203 47.71 -8.21 24.95
N LYS A 204 48.31 -8.33 23.77
CA LYS A 204 48.03 -7.47 22.63
C LYS A 204 46.55 -7.67 22.26
N PRO A 205 45.77 -6.61 21.98
CA PRO A 205 44.38 -6.79 21.57
C PRO A 205 44.35 -7.65 20.30
N GLU A 206 43.73 -8.83 20.38
CA GLU A 206 43.33 -9.55 19.17
C GLU A 206 42.36 -8.64 18.42
N GLN A 207 42.74 -8.25 17.19
CA GLN A 207 41.77 -7.67 16.27
C GLN A 207 40.60 -8.65 16.14
N PRO A 208 39.34 -8.18 16.20
CA PRO A 208 38.19 -9.05 16.05
C PRO A 208 38.32 -9.83 14.74
N LYS A 209 38.32 -11.18 14.84
CA LYS A 209 38.25 -12.05 13.68
C LYS A 209 37.03 -11.62 12.88
N GLN A 210 37.26 -11.16 11.65
CA GLN A 210 36.22 -10.75 10.73
C GLN A 210 35.37 -11.99 10.45
N GLU A 211 34.18 -12.06 11.04
CA GLU A 211 33.26 -13.17 10.87
C GLU A 211 32.81 -13.19 9.40
N ASN A 212 33.15 -14.26 8.67
CA ASN A 212 32.70 -14.43 7.29
C ASN A 212 31.24 -14.90 7.34
N ILE A 213 30.31 -13.96 7.32
CA ILE A 213 28.88 -14.21 7.40
C ILE A 213 28.42 -14.55 5.98
N GLN A 214 28.15 -15.84 5.74
CA GLN A 214 27.61 -16.30 4.46
C GLN A 214 26.32 -17.09 4.67
N VAL A 215 25.26 -16.65 4.00
CA VAL A 215 23.98 -17.38 3.93
C VAL A 215 24.11 -18.52 2.93
N PRO A 216 23.80 -19.77 3.31
CA PRO A 216 23.79 -20.88 2.38
C PRO A 216 22.80 -20.67 1.23
N ALA A 217 23.23 -20.89 -0.01
CA ALA A 217 22.35 -20.78 -1.18
C ALA A 217 21.13 -21.72 -1.11
N ALA A 218 21.30 -22.90 -0.48
CA ALA A 218 20.20 -23.83 -0.24
C ALA A 218 19.09 -23.22 0.64
N GLN A 219 19.44 -22.43 1.65
CA GLN A 219 18.49 -21.75 2.52
C GLN A 219 17.70 -20.68 1.76
N VAL A 220 18.38 -19.90 0.91
CA VAL A 220 17.72 -18.90 0.04
C VAL A 220 16.79 -19.57 -0.95
N ASN A 221 17.22 -20.66 -1.59
CA ASN A 221 16.38 -21.40 -2.54
C ASN A 221 15.16 -22.05 -1.89
N ASP A 222 15.32 -22.62 -0.68
CA ASP A 222 14.19 -23.15 0.10
C ASP A 222 13.19 -22.05 0.44
N ALA A 223 13.68 -20.89 0.89
CA ALA A 223 12.83 -19.74 1.18
C ALA A 223 12.06 -19.27 -0.06
N ILE A 224 12.73 -19.14 -1.21
CA ILE A 224 12.09 -18.80 -2.49
C ILE A 224 11.02 -19.83 -2.86
N SER A 225 11.31 -21.14 -2.72
CA SER A 225 10.37 -22.19 -3.10
C SER A 225 9.10 -22.12 -2.26
N LYS A 226 9.22 -22.03 -0.93
CA LYS A 226 8.08 -21.93 -0.01
C LYS A 226 7.24 -20.70 -0.29
N THR A 227 7.87 -19.54 -0.40
CA THR A 227 7.15 -18.27 -0.61
C THR A 227 6.47 -18.21 -1.98
N SER A 228 7.15 -18.66 -3.04
CA SER A 228 6.54 -18.70 -4.37
C SER A 228 5.43 -19.75 -4.50
N GLU A 229 5.53 -20.89 -3.80
CA GLU A 229 4.44 -21.88 -3.72
C GLU A 229 3.22 -21.31 -3.01
N LYS A 230 3.41 -20.63 -1.88
CA LYS A 230 2.33 -19.97 -1.16
C LYS A 230 1.63 -18.93 -2.03
N MET A 231 2.39 -18.04 -2.67
CA MET A 231 1.81 -17.03 -3.58
C MET A 231 1.08 -17.66 -4.77
N LEU A 232 1.58 -18.78 -5.31
CA LEU A 232 0.90 -19.46 -6.41
C LEU A 232 -0.43 -20.08 -5.96
N GLN A 233 -0.50 -20.58 -4.71
CA GLN A 233 -1.73 -21.12 -4.11
C GLN A 233 -2.75 -20.01 -3.84
N ASP A 234 -2.31 -18.84 -3.39
CA ASP A 234 -3.19 -17.68 -3.14
C ASP A 234 -3.67 -17.06 -4.46
N GLY A 235 -2.85 -17.12 -5.51
CA GLY A 235 -3.14 -16.55 -6.83
C GLY A 235 -2.44 -15.21 -7.07
N ILE A 236 -2.55 -14.71 -8.31
CA ILE A 236 -1.90 -13.45 -8.73
C ILE A 236 -2.80 -12.27 -8.37
N GLU A 237 -2.81 -11.90 -7.09
CA GLU A 237 -3.66 -10.83 -6.56
C GLU A 237 -3.04 -9.42 -6.66
N SER A 238 -1.73 -9.34 -6.94
CA SER A 238 -1.01 -8.07 -7.05
C SER A 238 0.05 -8.07 -8.15
N ASP A 239 0.45 -6.86 -8.56
CA ASP A 239 1.58 -6.62 -9.46
C ASP A 239 2.88 -7.26 -8.97
N TRP A 240 3.14 -7.23 -7.66
CA TRP A 240 4.40 -7.72 -7.11
C TRP A 240 4.44 -9.25 -7.02
N VAL A 241 3.29 -9.87 -6.78
CA VAL A 241 3.14 -11.33 -6.92
C VAL A 241 3.43 -11.74 -8.36
N ALA A 242 2.89 -11.01 -9.35
CA ALA A 242 3.15 -11.27 -10.76
C ALA A 242 4.66 -11.24 -11.07
N LEU A 243 5.37 -10.21 -10.60
CA LEU A 243 6.81 -10.11 -10.73
C LEU A 243 7.54 -11.29 -10.06
N GLY A 244 7.28 -11.52 -8.78
CA GLY A 244 7.96 -12.53 -7.98
C GLY A 244 7.81 -13.93 -8.57
N LEU A 245 6.58 -14.29 -8.97
CA LEU A 245 6.32 -15.58 -9.62
C LEU A 245 7.01 -15.69 -10.98
N SER A 246 7.03 -14.63 -11.79
CA SER A 246 7.69 -14.66 -13.11
C SER A 246 9.20 -14.93 -13.02
N ARG A 247 9.80 -14.62 -11.87
CA ARG A 247 11.24 -14.76 -11.60
C ARG A 247 11.60 -15.93 -10.70
N SER A 248 10.62 -16.54 -10.02
CA SER A 248 10.86 -17.64 -9.09
C SER A 248 11.25 -18.95 -9.77
N GLY A 249 11.06 -19.06 -11.09
CA GLY A 249 11.24 -20.30 -11.84
C GLY A 249 10.07 -21.28 -11.68
N LYS A 250 8.95 -20.84 -11.09
CA LYS A 250 7.71 -21.62 -11.04
C LYS A 250 6.97 -21.55 -12.38
N ASP A 251 6.35 -22.66 -12.75
CA ASP A 251 5.44 -22.71 -13.90
C ASP A 251 4.11 -22.04 -13.52
N ILE A 252 3.95 -20.78 -13.92
CA ILE A 252 2.69 -20.06 -13.74
C ILE A 252 1.69 -20.58 -14.79
N PRO A 253 0.50 -21.07 -14.37
CA PRO A 253 -0.53 -21.51 -15.31
C PRO A 253 -0.88 -20.42 -16.33
N ILE A 254 -0.99 -20.80 -17.61
CA ILE A 254 -1.31 -19.87 -18.71
C ILE A 254 -2.61 -19.11 -18.42
N GLU A 255 -3.61 -19.79 -17.87
CA GLU A 255 -4.89 -19.19 -17.47
C GLU A 255 -4.71 -18.07 -16.43
N ALA A 256 -3.84 -18.27 -15.43
CA ALA A 256 -3.56 -17.24 -14.42
C ALA A 256 -2.89 -16.00 -15.05
N LYS A 257 -1.96 -16.20 -15.98
CA LYS A 257 -1.34 -15.11 -16.75
C LYS A 257 -2.38 -14.36 -17.59
N LEU A 258 -3.22 -15.08 -18.33
CA LEU A 258 -4.28 -14.51 -19.15
C LEU A 258 -5.29 -13.71 -18.33
N ASN A 259 -5.72 -14.25 -17.19
CA ASN A 259 -6.67 -13.58 -16.30
C ASN A 259 -6.09 -12.28 -15.74
N TYR A 260 -4.82 -12.30 -15.30
CA TYR A 260 -4.13 -11.08 -14.85
C TYR A 260 -4.03 -10.05 -15.98
N VAL A 261 -3.52 -10.45 -17.16
CA VAL A 261 -3.34 -9.55 -18.30
C VAL A 261 -4.68 -8.95 -18.76
N LYS A 262 -5.75 -9.75 -18.78
CA LYS A 262 -7.10 -9.28 -19.10
C LYS A 262 -7.59 -8.25 -18.08
N ALA A 263 -7.47 -8.55 -16.79
CA ALA A 263 -7.88 -7.63 -15.72
C ALA A 263 -7.11 -6.29 -15.78
N VAL A 264 -5.80 -6.35 -16.03
CA VAL A 264 -4.96 -5.15 -16.23
C VAL A 264 -5.38 -4.38 -17.48
N THR A 265 -5.63 -5.08 -18.60
CA THR A 265 -6.08 -4.45 -19.85
C THR A 265 -7.40 -3.72 -19.66
N GLU A 266 -8.39 -4.35 -19.03
CA GLU A 266 -9.67 -3.70 -18.70
C GLU A 266 -9.50 -2.49 -17.78
N LYS A 267 -8.59 -2.57 -16.80
CA LYS A 267 -8.26 -1.45 -15.90
C LYS A 267 -7.65 -0.28 -16.68
N VAL A 268 -6.75 -0.56 -17.60
CA VAL A 268 -6.11 0.42 -18.48
C VAL A 268 -7.17 1.09 -19.37
N GLU A 269 -7.97 0.33 -20.12
CA GLU A 269 -9.00 0.89 -21.02
C GLU A 269 -9.99 1.80 -20.27
N LYS A 270 -10.43 1.39 -19.08
CA LYS A 270 -11.40 2.17 -18.29
C LYS A 270 -10.79 3.43 -17.65
N ARG A 271 -9.50 3.40 -17.27
CA ARG A 271 -8.95 4.35 -16.29
C ARG A 271 -7.54 4.88 -16.58
N VAL A 272 -6.93 4.62 -17.74
CA VAL A 272 -5.53 5.01 -18.03
C VAL A 272 -5.25 6.50 -17.80
N ASN A 273 -6.20 7.39 -18.07
CA ASN A 273 -6.02 8.84 -17.86
C ASN A 273 -5.90 9.22 -16.37
N ARG A 274 -6.37 8.37 -15.46
CA ARG A 274 -6.26 8.56 -14.00
C ARG A 274 -4.97 7.99 -13.43
N PHE A 275 -4.24 7.16 -14.17
CA PHE A 275 -3.01 6.55 -13.69
C PHE A 275 -1.99 7.62 -13.28
N SER A 276 -1.31 7.39 -12.16
CA SER A 276 -0.07 8.09 -11.81
C SER A 276 1.08 7.63 -12.73
N ALA A 277 2.23 8.31 -12.65
CA ALA A 277 3.44 7.84 -13.32
C ALA A 277 3.86 6.45 -12.82
N THR A 278 3.74 6.21 -11.52
CA THR A 278 4.07 4.93 -10.89
C THR A 278 3.13 3.83 -11.34
N ASP A 279 1.83 4.10 -11.49
CA ASP A 279 0.87 3.11 -12.01
C ASP A 279 1.20 2.69 -13.44
N LEU A 280 1.50 3.67 -14.32
CA LEU A 280 1.92 3.39 -15.70
C LEU A 280 3.21 2.55 -15.72
N ALA A 281 4.22 2.97 -14.98
CA ALA A 281 5.50 2.29 -14.93
C ALA A 281 5.40 0.87 -14.36
N ARG A 282 4.68 0.67 -13.26
CA ARG A 282 4.42 -0.67 -12.69
C ARG A 282 3.67 -1.54 -13.68
N THR A 283 2.64 -1.01 -14.34
CA THR A 283 1.88 -1.76 -15.35
C THR A 283 2.79 -2.22 -16.49
N ILE A 284 3.70 -1.37 -16.97
CA ILE A 284 4.69 -1.75 -17.99
C ILE A 284 5.57 -2.91 -17.49
N ILE A 285 6.10 -2.81 -16.27
CA ILE A 285 6.95 -3.86 -15.67
C ILE A 285 6.18 -5.18 -15.58
N MET A 286 4.93 -5.17 -15.12
CA MET A 286 4.16 -6.40 -14.89
C MET A 286 3.62 -7.04 -16.16
N MET A 287 3.28 -6.24 -17.17
CA MET A 287 2.95 -6.79 -18.49
C MET A 287 4.15 -7.57 -19.05
N ASN A 288 5.38 -7.04 -18.93
CA ASN A 288 6.58 -7.79 -19.30
C ASN A 288 6.76 -9.06 -18.46
N ALA A 289 6.57 -9.00 -17.15
CA ALA A 289 6.63 -10.15 -16.25
C ALA A 289 5.65 -11.26 -16.66
N MET A 290 4.49 -10.88 -17.20
CA MET A 290 3.45 -11.78 -17.69
C MET A 290 3.51 -12.06 -19.20
N ASN A 291 4.64 -11.78 -19.85
CA ASN A 291 4.85 -12.05 -21.28
C ASN A 291 3.83 -11.33 -22.20
N ALA A 292 3.33 -10.17 -21.79
CA ALA A 292 2.43 -9.32 -22.55
C ALA A 292 3.13 -8.01 -22.97
N ASP A 293 2.82 -7.51 -24.18
CA ASP A 293 3.44 -6.32 -24.75
C ASP A 293 2.79 -5.03 -24.19
N PRO A 294 3.49 -4.23 -23.36
CA PRO A 294 2.95 -3.00 -22.79
C PRO A 294 2.79 -1.86 -23.81
N THR A 295 3.27 -2.04 -25.05
CA THR A 295 3.03 -1.10 -26.16
C THR A 295 1.69 -1.36 -26.86
N LYS A 296 1.01 -2.47 -26.53
CA LYS A 296 -0.25 -2.92 -27.13
C LYS A 296 -1.28 -3.36 -26.07
N VAL A 297 -1.55 -2.50 -25.09
CA VAL A 297 -2.56 -2.78 -24.04
C VAL A 297 -3.89 -2.15 -24.42
N GLY A 298 -4.79 -2.97 -24.98
CA GLY A 298 -5.98 -2.45 -25.67
C GLY A 298 -5.55 -1.52 -26.81
N GLU A 299 -6.06 -0.30 -26.82
CA GLU A 299 -5.67 0.75 -27.80
C GLU A 299 -4.50 1.63 -27.32
N HIS A 300 -3.81 1.25 -26.24
CA HIS A 300 -2.82 2.11 -25.58
C HIS A 300 -1.40 1.58 -25.67
N ASN A 301 -0.48 2.47 -26.05
CA ASN A 301 0.96 2.30 -25.84
C ASN A 301 1.35 2.93 -24.49
N LEU A 302 1.57 2.10 -23.46
CA LEU A 302 1.86 2.58 -22.12
C LEU A 302 3.26 3.17 -21.99
N VAL A 303 4.24 2.64 -22.74
CA VAL A 303 5.61 3.16 -22.77
C VAL A 303 5.62 4.59 -23.31
N GLN A 304 4.87 4.84 -24.39
CA GLN A 304 4.67 6.18 -24.92
C GLN A 304 4.02 7.12 -23.91
N LYS A 305 2.89 6.69 -23.33
CA LYS A 305 2.19 7.49 -22.32
C LYS A 305 3.09 7.85 -21.14
N LEU A 306 4.01 6.97 -20.75
CA LEU A 306 4.92 7.22 -19.64
C LEU A 306 5.97 8.29 -19.97
N TYR A 307 6.64 8.24 -21.14
CA TYR A 307 7.64 9.25 -21.48
C TYR A 307 7.04 10.64 -21.81
N GLU A 308 5.75 10.69 -22.16
CA GLU A 308 4.97 11.92 -22.40
C GLU A 308 4.26 12.43 -21.13
N SER A 309 4.30 11.69 -20.03
CA SER A 309 3.50 11.99 -18.85
C SER A 309 3.97 13.24 -18.11
N ASP A 310 3.04 14.17 -17.86
CA ASP A 310 3.28 15.30 -16.96
C ASP A 310 3.26 14.92 -15.47
N LYS A 311 2.95 13.65 -15.15
CA LYS A 311 2.79 13.17 -13.77
C LYS A 311 4.04 12.50 -13.17
N VAL A 312 5.16 12.45 -13.90
CA VAL A 312 6.42 11.98 -13.31
C VAL A 312 7.04 13.14 -12.53
N ASN A 313 6.85 13.17 -11.21
CA ASN A 313 7.20 14.33 -10.37
C ASN A 313 7.66 13.99 -8.95
N SER A 314 7.93 12.71 -8.67
CA SER A 314 8.44 12.23 -7.39
C SER A 314 9.67 11.35 -7.62
N VAL A 315 10.47 11.15 -6.57
CA VAL A 315 11.64 10.24 -6.64
C VAL A 315 11.20 8.83 -7.03
N THR A 316 10.09 8.35 -6.46
CA THR A 316 9.51 7.06 -6.82
C THR A 316 9.02 7.01 -8.27
N GLY A 317 8.42 8.10 -8.77
CA GLY A 317 8.03 8.23 -10.17
C GLY A 317 9.22 8.16 -11.13
N TYR A 318 10.32 8.87 -10.82
CA TYR A 318 11.54 8.81 -11.62
C TYR A 318 12.15 7.40 -11.62
N THR A 319 12.21 6.79 -10.44
CA THR A 319 12.75 5.43 -10.22
C THR A 319 11.99 4.39 -11.04
N PHE A 320 10.66 4.35 -10.89
CA PHE A 320 9.84 3.37 -11.62
C PHE A 320 9.81 3.64 -13.12
N ALA A 321 9.82 4.91 -13.56
CA ALA A 321 9.88 5.21 -14.98
C ALA A 321 11.19 4.71 -15.62
N LEU A 322 12.32 4.89 -14.93
CA LEU A 322 13.62 4.42 -15.37
C LEU A 322 13.66 2.88 -15.45
N LEU A 323 13.18 2.20 -14.39
CA LEU A 323 13.03 0.75 -14.38
C LEU A 323 12.15 0.25 -15.53
N ALA A 324 10.99 0.87 -15.75
CA ALA A 324 10.05 0.50 -16.81
C ALA A 324 10.70 0.57 -18.20
N PHE A 325 11.44 1.64 -18.51
CA PHE A 325 12.15 1.76 -19.77
C PHE A 325 13.27 0.71 -19.91
N ASP A 326 13.94 0.37 -18.82
CA ASP A 326 15.06 -0.58 -18.85
C ASP A 326 14.64 -2.05 -18.87
N THR A 327 13.37 -2.36 -18.59
CA THR A 327 12.86 -3.74 -18.58
C THR A 327 13.08 -4.50 -19.89
N LYS A 328 12.86 -3.86 -21.04
CA LYS A 328 13.19 -4.41 -22.38
C LYS A 328 14.06 -3.47 -23.20
N LYS A 329 14.72 -2.51 -22.55
CA LYS A 329 15.48 -1.44 -23.22
C LYS A 329 14.63 -0.70 -24.26
N TYR A 330 13.40 -0.33 -23.88
CA TYR A 330 12.48 0.38 -24.77
C TYR A 330 13.13 1.63 -25.37
N GLU A 331 12.89 1.83 -26.66
CA GLU A 331 13.26 3.07 -27.35
C GLU A 331 12.42 4.23 -26.81
N VAL A 332 13.10 5.28 -26.36
CA VAL A 332 12.47 6.51 -25.87
C VAL A 332 13.05 7.66 -26.67
N PRO A 333 12.24 8.50 -27.34
CA PRO A 333 12.75 9.63 -28.10
C PRO A 333 13.59 10.56 -27.22
N VAL A 334 14.73 11.01 -27.74
CA VAL A 334 15.69 11.84 -26.99
C VAL A 334 15.07 13.17 -26.56
N ASN A 335 14.13 13.71 -27.34
CA ASN A 335 13.42 14.95 -27.06
C ASN A 335 12.17 14.76 -26.17
N SER A 336 11.85 13.53 -25.75
CA SER A 336 10.78 13.30 -24.78
C SER A 336 11.13 13.94 -23.44
N LYS A 337 10.11 14.48 -22.77
CA LYS A 337 10.24 15.12 -21.44
C LYS A 337 10.93 14.20 -20.44
N TRP A 338 10.52 12.93 -20.41
CA TRP A 338 11.10 11.90 -19.56
C TRP A 338 11.81 10.85 -20.40
N ASN A 339 13.10 11.06 -20.64
CA ASN A 339 14.01 10.06 -21.18
C ASN A 339 14.99 9.57 -20.06
N ARG A 340 15.82 8.56 -20.35
CA ARG A 340 16.76 7.99 -19.38
C ARG A 340 17.73 9.02 -18.79
N VAL A 341 18.24 9.95 -19.62
CA VAL A 341 19.15 11.00 -19.16
C VAL A 341 18.44 11.90 -18.16
N ALA A 342 17.26 12.42 -18.51
CA ALA A 342 16.45 13.28 -17.64
C ALA A 342 16.06 12.59 -16.33
N LEU A 343 15.72 11.30 -16.38
CA LEU A 343 15.36 10.52 -15.19
C LEU A 343 16.55 10.29 -14.26
N VAL A 344 17.70 9.90 -14.81
CA VAL A 344 18.92 9.74 -14.00
C VAL A 344 19.31 11.09 -13.39
N ASP A 345 19.31 12.17 -14.17
CA ASP A 345 19.67 13.50 -13.67
C ASP A 345 18.69 13.97 -12.58
N ALA A 346 17.39 13.69 -12.72
CA ALA A 346 16.39 13.98 -11.69
C ALA A 346 16.65 13.20 -10.39
N LEU A 347 17.05 11.93 -10.46
CA LEU A 347 17.43 11.12 -9.30
C LEU A 347 18.69 11.65 -8.63
N LEU A 348 19.75 11.94 -9.39
CA LEU A 348 20.99 12.53 -8.86
C LEU A 348 20.71 13.87 -8.18
N ASN A 349 19.91 14.73 -8.83
CA ASN A 349 19.50 16.02 -8.28
C ASN A 349 18.55 15.92 -7.10
N ALA A 350 17.96 14.75 -6.80
CA ALA A 350 17.10 14.54 -5.64
C ALA A 350 17.87 13.99 -4.42
N GLN A 351 19.10 13.48 -4.56
CA GLN A 351 19.86 12.88 -3.47
C GLN A 351 20.11 13.86 -2.31
N HIS A 352 19.89 13.40 -1.07
CA HIS A 352 20.10 14.19 0.16
C HIS A 352 21.58 14.24 0.57
N THR A 353 21.92 15.11 1.52
CA THR A 353 23.29 15.29 2.01
C THR A 353 23.80 14.08 2.80
N ASP A 354 22.90 13.30 3.40
CA ASP A 354 23.19 12.01 4.04
C ASP A 354 23.49 10.89 3.03
N GLY A 355 23.24 11.11 1.73
CA GLY A 355 23.51 10.18 0.64
C GLY A 355 22.33 9.32 0.20
N GLY A 356 21.20 9.37 0.89
CA GLY A 356 20.00 8.64 0.51
C GLY A 356 18.98 9.48 -0.28
N TRP A 357 17.75 8.96 -0.35
CA TRP A 357 16.59 9.65 -0.89
C TRP A 357 15.35 9.46 -0.02
N THR A 358 14.40 10.38 -0.16
CA THR A 358 13.02 10.23 0.31
C THR A 358 12.02 10.35 -0.85
N TYR A 359 10.74 10.16 -0.58
CA TYR A 359 9.68 10.15 -1.59
C TYR A 359 9.55 11.46 -2.36
N ASP A 360 9.62 12.58 -1.63
CA ASP A 360 9.43 13.92 -2.17
C ASP A 360 10.71 14.45 -2.83
N SER A 361 10.64 14.73 -4.12
CA SER A 361 11.76 15.29 -4.89
C SER A 361 12.07 16.75 -4.54
N ALA A 362 11.14 17.46 -3.90
CA ALA A 362 11.29 18.84 -3.45
C ALA A 362 11.70 18.97 -1.98
N SER A 363 11.89 17.84 -1.28
CA SER A 363 12.35 17.84 0.11
C SER A 363 13.72 18.52 0.26
N SER A 364 13.96 19.10 1.43
CA SER A 364 15.25 19.72 1.73
C SER A 364 16.37 18.70 1.60
N LYS A 365 17.54 19.13 1.10
CA LYS A 365 18.73 18.29 1.02
C LYS A 365 19.19 17.77 2.37
N ASP A 366 18.85 18.47 3.46
CA ASP A 366 19.20 18.09 4.83
C ASP A 366 18.06 17.34 5.55
N SER A 367 16.97 17.01 4.84
CA SER A 367 15.95 16.10 5.37
C SER A 367 16.53 14.69 5.50
N ALA A 368 15.96 13.89 6.42
CA ALA A 368 16.34 12.50 6.56
C ALA A 368 15.87 11.68 5.35
N SER A 369 16.76 10.85 4.84
CA SER A 369 16.44 9.87 3.80
C SER A 369 15.65 8.67 4.35
N SER A 370 15.06 7.90 3.44
CA SER A 370 14.39 6.63 3.70
C SER A 370 15.23 5.47 3.18
N VAL A 371 15.38 4.43 4.01
CA VAL A 371 16.00 3.15 3.61
C VAL A 371 15.27 2.54 2.42
N ASP A 372 13.94 2.47 2.47
CA ASP A 372 13.10 1.89 1.42
C ASP A 372 13.31 2.59 0.07
N VAL A 373 13.18 3.92 0.07
CA VAL A 373 13.33 4.71 -1.17
C VAL A 373 14.77 4.62 -1.69
N THR A 374 15.77 4.62 -0.80
CA THR A 374 17.18 4.50 -1.20
C THR A 374 17.47 3.15 -1.86
N GLY A 375 16.93 2.05 -1.31
CA GLY A 375 17.02 0.73 -1.91
C GLY A 375 16.37 0.67 -3.30
N MET A 376 15.18 1.27 -3.45
CA MET A 376 14.51 1.37 -4.76
C MET A 376 15.32 2.18 -5.77
N VAL A 377 15.85 3.35 -5.39
CA VAL A 377 16.66 4.20 -6.29
C VAL A 377 17.94 3.48 -6.73
N LEU A 378 18.62 2.77 -5.83
CA LEU A 378 19.78 1.95 -6.19
C LEU A 378 19.45 0.93 -7.28
N SER A 379 18.27 0.28 -7.20
CA SER A 379 17.87 -0.70 -8.22
C SER A 379 17.71 -0.09 -9.62
N ALA A 380 17.28 1.17 -9.71
CA ALA A 380 17.12 1.89 -10.98
C ALA A 380 18.44 2.48 -11.50
N LEU A 381 19.33 2.91 -10.61
CA LEU A 381 20.63 3.50 -10.97
C LEU A 381 21.71 2.45 -11.25
N ALA A 382 21.57 1.22 -10.75
CA ALA A 382 22.56 0.16 -10.90
C ALA A 382 23.00 -0.10 -12.36
N PRO A 383 22.14 -0.09 -13.39
CA PRO A 383 22.58 -0.23 -14.78
C PRO A 383 23.50 0.90 -15.27
N TYR A 384 23.51 2.04 -14.57
CA TYR A 384 24.30 3.24 -14.89
C TYR A 384 25.49 3.43 -13.96
N GLN A 385 25.83 2.44 -13.13
CA GLN A 385 26.83 2.59 -12.05
C GLN A 385 28.26 2.87 -12.51
N ASP A 386 28.58 2.62 -13.78
CA ASP A 386 29.88 2.96 -14.38
C ASP A 386 29.94 4.40 -14.93
N ARG A 387 28.84 5.15 -14.92
CA ARG A 387 28.79 6.56 -15.35
C ARG A 387 29.45 7.43 -14.27
N GLU A 388 30.37 8.31 -14.68
CA GLU A 388 31.22 9.11 -13.77
C GLU A 388 30.45 9.98 -12.76
N ASP A 389 29.26 10.45 -13.13
CA ASP A 389 28.35 11.24 -12.30
C ASP A 389 27.41 10.40 -11.42
N VAL A 390 27.08 9.18 -11.84
CA VAL A 390 26.21 8.25 -11.08
C VAL A 390 27.00 7.49 -10.02
N LYS A 391 28.23 7.09 -10.32
CA LYS A 391 29.08 6.30 -9.41
C LYS A 391 29.20 6.93 -8.01
N PRO A 392 29.48 8.25 -7.85
CA PRO A 392 29.56 8.87 -6.52
C PRO A 392 28.22 8.86 -5.78
N ALA A 393 27.10 9.01 -6.49
CA ALA A 393 25.78 8.97 -5.87
C ALA A 393 25.45 7.57 -5.34
N ILE A 394 25.75 6.51 -6.10
CA ILE A 394 25.60 5.12 -5.64
C ILE A 394 26.49 4.85 -4.42
N GLN A 395 27.75 5.30 -4.43
CA GLN A 395 28.66 5.10 -3.29
C GLN A 395 28.13 5.77 -2.01
N LYS A 396 27.58 6.99 -2.10
CA LYS A 396 26.94 7.67 -0.98
C LYS A 396 25.71 6.92 -0.47
N ALA A 397 24.89 6.40 -1.38
CA ALA A 397 23.70 5.62 -1.04
C ALA A 397 24.05 4.31 -0.31
N VAL A 398 25.08 3.61 -0.79
CA VAL A 398 25.61 2.42 -0.10
C VAL A 398 26.12 2.79 1.29
N ALA A 399 26.87 3.89 1.42
CA ALA A 399 27.35 4.37 2.72
C ALA A 399 26.21 4.75 3.67
N TYR A 400 25.15 5.38 3.17
CA TYR A 400 23.93 5.68 3.92
C TYR A 400 23.26 4.41 4.45
N LEU A 401 22.97 3.43 3.57
CA LEU A 401 22.36 2.16 4.00
C LEU A 401 23.25 1.44 5.02
N TYR A 402 24.57 1.56 4.87
CA TYR A 402 25.55 1.04 5.81
C TYR A 402 25.60 1.77 7.15
N ASN A 403 25.18 3.02 7.22
CA ASN A 403 24.99 3.72 8.48
C ASN A 403 23.69 3.28 9.17
N GLU A 404 22.64 3.04 8.39
CA GLU A 404 21.31 2.70 8.90
C GLU A 404 21.14 1.22 9.29
N GLN A 405 22.01 0.33 8.79
CA GLN A 405 21.92 -1.09 9.10
C GLN A 405 22.20 -1.37 10.58
N LEU A 406 21.29 -2.09 11.23
CA LEU A 406 21.36 -2.45 12.63
C LEU A 406 22.40 -3.54 12.91
N GLN A 407 22.72 -3.74 14.19
CA GLN A 407 23.70 -4.74 14.63
C GLN A 407 23.32 -6.17 14.22
N ASN A 408 22.03 -6.50 14.13
CA ASN A 408 21.55 -7.81 13.69
C ASN A 408 21.44 -7.93 12.15
N GLY A 409 21.80 -6.87 11.40
CA GLY A 409 21.74 -6.82 9.94
C GLY A 409 20.45 -6.24 9.36
N GLY A 410 19.40 -6.08 10.17
CA GLY A 410 18.12 -5.53 9.74
C GLY A 410 18.15 -4.02 9.55
N PHE A 411 17.02 -3.48 9.12
CA PHE A 411 16.81 -2.05 8.89
C PHE A 411 15.50 -1.58 9.52
N SER A 412 15.48 -0.32 9.93
CA SER A 412 14.30 0.32 10.52
C SER A 412 13.70 1.38 9.60
N ALA A 413 12.38 1.53 9.69
CA ALA A 413 11.65 2.71 9.22
C ALA A 413 10.85 3.27 10.39
N ASP A 414 10.89 4.58 10.58
CA ASP A 414 10.19 5.29 11.67
C ASP A 414 10.44 4.69 13.07
N GLY A 415 11.68 4.23 13.30
CA GLY A 415 12.11 3.64 14.57
C GLY A 415 11.71 2.17 14.78
N GLN A 416 11.10 1.52 13.79
CA GLN A 416 10.69 0.11 13.86
C GLN A 416 11.49 -0.75 12.88
N GLU A 417 12.25 -1.70 13.41
CA GLU A 417 12.90 -2.73 12.60
C GLU A 417 11.85 -3.59 11.92
N ASN A 418 11.96 -3.76 10.60
CA ASN A 418 10.98 -4.50 9.84
C ASN A 418 11.57 -5.19 8.60
N SER A 419 10.86 -6.20 8.11
CA SER A 419 11.27 -7.00 6.96
C SER A 419 11.20 -6.24 5.63
N ASN A 420 10.26 -5.29 5.48
CA ASN A 420 10.08 -4.51 4.26
C ASN A 420 11.29 -3.62 3.94
N SER A 421 11.72 -2.81 4.91
CA SER A 421 12.90 -1.95 4.77
C SER A 421 14.18 -2.79 4.55
N THR A 422 14.29 -3.92 5.24
CA THR A 422 15.40 -4.87 5.03
C THR A 422 15.38 -5.45 3.61
N ALA A 423 14.21 -5.82 3.10
CA ALA A 423 14.03 -6.33 1.74
C ALA A 423 14.42 -5.27 0.69
N GLN A 424 13.97 -4.02 0.82
CA GLN A 424 14.33 -2.95 -0.12
C GLN A 424 15.83 -2.67 -0.14
N ALA A 425 16.48 -2.63 1.03
CA ALA A 425 17.92 -2.46 1.12
C ALA A 425 18.66 -3.60 0.41
N ILE A 426 18.24 -4.86 0.61
CA ILE A 426 18.81 -6.03 -0.08
C ILE A 426 18.65 -5.93 -1.59
N ILE A 427 17.46 -5.55 -2.09
CA ILE A 427 17.20 -5.40 -3.54
C ILE A 427 18.20 -4.42 -4.16
N GLY A 428 18.35 -3.24 -3.56
CA GLY A 428 19.28 -2.21 -4.05
C GLY A 428 20.74 -2.63 -3.96
N LEU A 429 21.19 -3.08 -2.79
CA LEU A 429 22.59 -3.45 -2.54
C LEU A 429 23.06 -4.62 -3.40
N SER A 430 22.18 -5.60 -3.68
CA SER A 430 22.51 -6.77 -4.49
C SER A 430 22.84 -6.44 -5.96
N LEU A 431 22.51 -5.23 -6.42
CA LEU A 431 22.75 -4.78 -7.79
C LEU A 431 24.01 -3.91 -7.97
N VAL A 432 24.61 -3.48 -6.87
CA VAL A 432 25.81 -2.64 -6.88
C VAL A 432 27.05 -3.55 -6.85
N LYS A 433 28.01 -3.30 -7.75
CA LYS A 433 29.21 -4.16 -7.91
C LYS A 433 30.09 -4.23 -6.67
N ASP A 434 30.28 -3.11 -5.99
CA ASP A 434 31.28 -2.95 -4.92
C ASP A 434 30.61 -2.82 -3.54
N VAL A 435 29.91 -3.86 -3.10
CA VAL A 435 29.28 -3.91 -1.76
C VAL A 435 29.98 -4.90 -0.83
N ASP A 436 29.99 -4.58 0.46
CA ASP A 436 30.43 -5.48 1.54
C ASP A 436 29.49 -6.69 1.62
N GLN A 437 30.00 -7.84 1.20
CA GLN A 437 29.26 -9.10 1.15
C GLN A 437 28.86 -9.59 2.55
N ASN A 438 29.68 -9.40 3.58
CA ASN A 438 29.32 -9.83 4.93
C ASN A 438 28.11 -9.06 5.43
N ARG A 439 28.07 -7.76 5.17
CA ARG A 439 26.93 -6.91 5.54
C ARG A 439 25.66 -7.25 4.78
N LEU A 440 25.79 -7.53 3.47
CA LEU A 440 24.66 -7.96 2.64
C LEU A 440 24.12 -9.32 3.09
N HIS A 441 25.00 -10.30 3.34
CA HIS A 441 24.60 -11.60 3.86
C HIS A 441 23.98 -11.50 5.25
N LYS A 442 24.45 -10.59 6.12
CA LYS A 442 23.84 -10.36 7.43
C LYS A 442 22.43 -9.77 7.31
N ALA A 443 22.19 -8.86 6.37
CA ALA A 443 20.84 -8.40 6.05
C ALA A 443 19.96 -9.55 5.57
N MET A 444 20.50 -10.44 4.71
CA MET A 444 19.76 -11.60 4.24
C MET A 444 19.44 -12.60 5.38
N GLN A 445 20.36 -12.82 6.33
CA GLN A 445 20.07 -13.62 7.53
C GLN A 445 18.94 -13.02 8.37
N ASN A 446 18.98 -11.69 8.56
CA ASN A 446 17.92 -10.98 9.25
C ASN A 446 16.57 -11.17 8.52
N LEU A 447 16.50 -10.91 7.21
CA LEU A 447 15.28 -11.09 6.43
C LEU A 447 14.72 -12.52 6.55
N LEU A 448 15.57 -13.54 6.41
CA LEU A 448 15.16 -14.95 6.53
C LEU A 448 14.57 -15.29 7.90
N SER A 449 14.91 -14.56 8.96
CA SER A 449 14.33 -14.77 10.30
C SER A 449 12.85 -14.37 10.40
N TYR A 450 12.34 -13.60 9.44
CA TYR A 450 10.92 -13.22 9.36
C TYR A 450 10.06 -14.26 8.64
N GLN A 451 10.67 -15.24 7.96
CA GLN A 451 9.92 -16.26 7.23
C GLN A 451 9.23 -17.22 8.19
N LEU A 452 7.93 -17.40 8.01
CA LEU A 452 7.10 -18.36 8.72
C LEU A 452 7.14 -19.74 8.03
N PRO A 453 6.80 -20.83 8.74
CA PRO A 453 6.79 -22.18 8.16
C PRO A 453 5.92 -22.34 6.91
N ASN A 454 4.86 -21.53 6.77
CA ASN A 454 3.96 -21.53 5.61
C ASN A 454 4.51 -20.75 4.40
N GLY A 455 5.72 -20.18 4.50
CA GLY A 455 6.37 -19.41 3.43
C GLY A 455 6.06 -17.92 3.42
N GLU A 456 5.15 -17.43 4.26
CA GLU A 456 4.89 -16.00 4.39
C GLU A 456 5.98 -15.31 5.23
N PHE A 457 6.09 -14.00 5.09
CA PHE A 457 6.99 -13.18 5.91
C PHE A 457 6.19 -12.28 6.83
N LYS A 458 6.62 -12.22 8.10
CA LYS A 458 6.16 -11.24 9.08
C LYS A 458 6.57 -9.83 8.69
N TRP A 459 5.84 -8.81 9.13
CA TRP A 459 6.28 -7.42 9.00
C TRP A 459 7.28 -7.05 10.11
N LEU A 460 6.88 -7.24 11.37
CA LEU A 460 7.68 -6.99 12.56
C LEU A 460 8.25 -8.30 13.15
N PRO A 461 9.38 -8.25 13.88
CA PRO A 461 9.97 -9.45 14.48
C PRO A 461 9.01 -10.22 15.39
N GLY A 462 8.15 -9.50 16.12
CA GLY A 462 7.22 -10.05 17.11
C GLY A 462 5.89 -10.55 16.54
N ASP A 463 5.60 -10.31 15.26
CA ASP A 463 4.35 -10.76 14.65
C ASP A 463 4.24 -12.28 14.67
N GLN A 464 3.00 -12.79 14.75
CA GLN A 464 2.73 -14.23 14.70
C GLN A 464 2.23 -14.68 13.32
N ASN A 465 1.75 -13.74 12.50
CA ASN A 465 1.17 -13.98 11.19
C ASN A 465 1.97 -13.28 10.09
N GLY A 466 1.86 -13.80 8.87
CA GLY A 466 2.45 -13.17 7.70
C GLY A 466 1.74 -11.87 7.31
N SER A 467 2.47 -10.99 6.63
CA SER A 467 1.94 -9.81 5.96
C SER A 467 2.09 -9.97 4.45
N GLY A 468 1.04 -9.69 3.68
CA GLY A 468 1.08 -9.81 2.21
C GLY A 468 2.20 -8.97 1.60
N MET A 469 2.30 -7.69 1.98
CA MET A 469 3.34 -6.79 1.46
C MET A 469 4.75 -7.22 1.89
N ALA A 470 4.94 -7.68 3.14
CA ALA A 470 6.22 -8.20 3.61
C ALA A 470 6.62 -9.44 2.80
N THR A 471 5.68 -10.34 2.56
CA THR A 471 5.88 -11.59 1.80
C THR A 471 6.25 -11.30 0.34
N GLU A 472 5.54 -10.36 -0.32
CA GLU A 472 5.85 -9.89 -1.66
C GLU A 472 7.27 -9.34 -1.77
N GLN A 473 7.61 -8.36 -0.93
CA GLN A 473 8.91 -7.70 -1.00
C GLN A 473 10.06 -8.63 -0.59
N ALA A 474 9.85 -9.51 0.37
CA ALA A 474 10.83 -10.52 0.76
C ALA A 474 11.14 -11.49 -0.40
N LEU A 475 10.13 -11.94 -1.16
CA LEU A 475 10.37 -12.77 -2.34
C LEU A 475 11.23 -12.02 -3.37
N LEU A 476 10.92 -10.75 -3.66
CA LEU A 476 11.72 -9.94 -4.59
C LEU A 476 13.17 -9.79 -4.11
N ALA A 477 13.38 -9.57 -2.81
CA ALA A 477 14.71 -9.48 -2.22
C ALA A 477 15.49 -10.80 -2.30
N LEU A 478 14.85 -11.93 -2.01
CA LEU A 478 15.45 -13.26 -2.14
C LEU A 478 15.88 -13.56 -3.59
N LEU A 479 15.00 -13.25 -4.56
CA LEU A 479 15.28 -13.43 -5.98
C LEU A 479 16.41 -12.52 -6.45
N GLN A 480 16.41 -11.27 -6.02
CA GLN A 480 17.47 -10.32 -6.38
C GLN A 480 18.81 -10.69 -5.76
N PHE A 481 18.82 -11.19 -4.52
CA PHE A 481 20.03 -11.64 -3.84
C PHE A 481 20.60 -12.92 -4.47
N LYS A 482 19.74 -13.83 -4.95
CA LYS A 482 20.15 -15.08 -5.61
C LYS A 482 21.02 -14.81 -6.86
N ASP A 483 20.70 -13.76 -7.62
CA ASP A 483 21.40 -13.39 -8.86
C ASP A 483 22.03 -11.99 -8.74
N LEU A 484 23.08 -11.87 -7.91
CA LEU A 484 23.80 -10.62 -7.69
C LEU A 484 24.24 -9.95 -9.01
N GLY A 485 24.06 -8.63 -9.08
CA GLY A 485 24.40 -7.81 -10.24
C GLY A 485 23.46 -7.94 -11.45
N LYS A 486 22.46 -8.83 -11.40
CA LYS A 486 21.46 -8.99 -12.47
C LYS A 486 20.09 -8.55 -11.98
N SER A 487 19.53 -7.54 -12.61
CA SER A 487 18.23 -6.99 -12.20
C SER A 487 17.08 -7.96 -12.43
N ILE A 488 16.27 -8.19 -11.39
CA ILE A 488 14.96 -8.88 -11.51
C ILE A 488 13.97 -8.14 -12.41
N TYR A 489 14.27 -6.88 -12.76
CA TYR A 489 13.48 -6.07 -13.68
C TYR A 489 13.96 -6.19 -15.14
N ASP A 490 15.03 -6.92 -15.47
CA ASP A 490 15.57 -7.00 -16.84
C ASP A 490 15.06 -8.23 -17.62
N TRP A 491 14.19 -8.00 -18.61
CA TRP A 491 13.70 -8.98 -19.59
C TRP A 491 14.29 -8.76 -20.99
N SER A 492 15.28 -7.90 -21.16
CA SER A 492 15.84 -7.59 -22.49
C SER A 492 16.45 -8.80 -23.20
N ASN A 493 16.88 -9.81 -22.45
CA ASN A 493 17.45 -11.06 -22.97
C ASN A 493 16.46 -12.25 -22.95
N VAL A 494 15.17 -12.01 -22.70
CA VAL A 494 14.15 -13.06 -22.59
C VAL A 494 13.32 -13.13 -23.87
N SER A 495 13.55 -14.16 -24.69
CA SER A 495 12.74 -14.47 -25.88
C SER A 495 11.71 -15.55 -25.56
N VAL A 496 10.56 -15.16 -25.01
CA VAL A 496 9.42 -16.05 -24.78
C VAL A 496 8.26 -15.57 -25.65
N PRO A 497 7.49 -16.47 -26.30
CA PRO A 497 6.32 -16.09 -27.10
C PRO A 497 5.39 -15.17 -26.30
N GLU A 498 4.95 -14.08 -26.94
CA GLU A 498 3.98 -13.16 -26.35
C GLU A 498 2.64 -13.88 -26.16
N ILE A 499 1.98 -13.61 -25.04
CA ILE A 499 0.62 -14.11 -24.81
C ILE A 499 -0.33 -13.24 -25.61
N ASP A 500 -1.04 -13.84 -26.58
CA ASP A 500 -2.11 -13.17 -27.29
C ASP A 500 -3.35 -13.06 -26.39
N THR A 501 -3.81 -11.83 -26.16
CA THR A 501 -4.94 -11.50 -25.31
C THR A 501 -6.27 -11.56 -26.05
N LYS A 502 -6.25 -11.73 -27.38
CA LYS A 502 -7.45 -11.99 -28.15
C LYS A 502 -7.86 -13.44 -27.95
N PRO A 503 -9.14 -13.74 -27.65
CA PRO A 503 -9.58 -15.12 -27.60
C PRO A 503 -9.36 -15.74 -28.98
N ASN A 504 -8.48 -16.74 -29.05
CA ASN A 504 -8.53 -17.68 -30.16
C ASN A 504 -9.83 -18.48 -29.98
N VAL A 505 -10.90 -17.98 -30.60
CA VAL A 505 -12.09 -18.79 -30.88
C VAL A 505 -11.64 -19.77 -31.95
N ASP A 506 -10.95 -20.83 -31.51
CA ASP A 506 -10.76 -22.13 -32.17
C ASP A 506 -9.55 -22.82 -31.54
N SER A 507 -9.81 -23.55 -30.46
CA SER A 507 -8.95 -24.62 -29.99
C SER A 507 -9.80 -25.70 -29.35
N GLU A 508 -10.72 -26.28 -30.14
CA GLU A 508 -11.03 -27.69 -29.99
C GLU A 508 -10.11 -28.48 -30.92
N ASN A 509 -9.40 -29.45 -30.33
CA ASN A 509 -8.59 -30.51 -30.94
C ASN A 509 -7.19 -30.12 -31.45
N VAL A 510 -6.22 -30.13 -30.53
CA VAL A 510 -4.87 -30.65 -30.85
C VAL A 510 -4.71 -31.98 -30.13
N VAL A 511 -5.15 -33.06 -30.78
CA VAL A 511 -4.69 -34.40 -30.44
C VAL A 511 -3.26 -34.50 -30.94
N VAL A 512 -2.33 -34.70 -30.00
CA VAL A 512 -0.92 -34.98 -30.28
C VAL A 512 -0.85 -36.39 -30.87
N GLU A 513 -0.81 -36.51 -32.19
CA GLU A 513 -0.31 -37.73 -32.84
C GLU A 513 1.22 -37.67 -32.91
N LYS A 514 1.84 -38.64 -32.23
CA LYS A 514 3.26 -38.95 -32.35
C LYS A 514 3.55 -39.49 -33.74
N GLU A 515 4.33 -38.77 -34.55
CA GLU A 515 4.99 -39.37 -35.71
C GLU A 515 6.14 -40.27 -35.21
N VAL A 516 5.98 -41.57 -35.43
CA VAL A 516 7.07 -42.55 -35.46
C VAL A 516 7.55 -42.64 -36.90
N THR A 517 8.84 -42.39 -37.06
CA THR A 517 9.65 -42.54 -38.27
C THR A 517 9.50 -43.92 -38.93
N GLU A 518 9.19 -43.96 -40.23
CA GLU A 518 9.68 -44.97 -41.16
C GLU A 518 9.60 -44.47 -42.63
N GLN A 519 10.73 -44.49 -43.34
CA GLN A 519 10.85 -44.30 -44.79
C GLN A 519 10.73 -45.68 -45.51
N PRO A 520 10.81 -45.76 -46.86
CA PRO A 520 9.92 -45.22 -47.89
C PRO A 520 9.48 -46.33 -48.88
N GLN A 521 8.41 -46.13 -49.65
CA GLN A 521 8.26 -46.83 -50.94
C GLN A 521 7.72 -45.93 -52.05
N GLU A 522 8.42 -46.02 -53.17
CA GLU A 522 8.20 -45.37 -54.46
C GLU A 522 6.81 -45.64 -55.02
N GLN A 523 6.20 -44.65 -55.67
CA GLN A 523 5.76 -44.82 -57.06
C GLN A 523 5.59 -43.48 -57.78
N LYS A 524 6.05 -43.52 -59.03
CA LYS A 524 6.16 -42.45 -60.02
C LYS A 524 4.77 -41.94 -60.43
N GLU A 525 4.66 -40.64 -60.65
CA GLU A 525 4.16 -40.14 -61.93
C GLU A 525 4.62 -38.71 -62.21
N GLN A 526 5.12 -38.52 -63.43
CA GLN A 526 5.62 -37.29 -63.98
C GLN A 526 4.46 -36.40 -64.44
N LYS A 527 4.52 -35.10 -64.14
CA LYS A 527 4.23 -34.10 -65.19
C LYS A 527 5.02 -32.82 -64.98
N GLN A 528 5.66 -32.48 -66.08
CA GLN A 528 6.60 -31.40 -66.37
C GLN A 528 5.90 -30.04 -66.54
N VAL A 529 6.63 -28.97 -66.19
CA VAL A 529 6.78 -27.70 -66.96
C VAL A 529 5.57 -26.73 -66.83
N GLN A 530 5.68 -25.41 -66.58
CA GLN A 530 6.70 -24.41 -66.93
C GLN A 530 6.60 -23.18 -65.99
N GLN A 531 7.75 -22.53 -65.74
CA GLN A 531 7.86 -21.14 -65.30
C GLN A 531 7.27 -20.18 -66.33
N GLU A 532 6.73 -19.05 -65.88
CA GLU A 532 6.87 -17.78 -66.60
C GLU A 532 7.10 -16.62 -65.63
N THR A 533 8.29 -16.05 -65.73
CA THR A 533 8.74 -14.76 -65.20
C THR A 533 8.13 -13.60 -65.96
N LYS A 534 7.84 -12.48 -65.27
CA LYS A 534 8.08 -11.15 -65.87
C LYS A 534 8.24 -10.04 -64.82
N ASP A 535 9.42 -9.46 -64.90
CA ASP A 535 9.89 -8.18 -64.38
C ASP A 535 9.31 -7.05 -65.24
N ASP A 536 9.03 -5.88 -64.66
CA ASP A 536 9.37 -4.59 -65.31
C ASP A 536 9.21 -3.39 -64.38
N THR A 537 10.33 -2.71 -64.21
CA THR A 537 10.56 -1.38 -63.65
C THR A 537 9.94 -0.24 -64.47
N LEU A 538 9.54 0.85 -63.81
CA LEU A 538 9.55 2.19 -64.42
C LEU A 538 9.73 3.31 -63.37
N LYS A 539 10.81 4.08 -63.53
CA LYS A 539 11.10 5.38 -62.90
C LYS A 539 10.63 6.51 -63.82
N VAL A 540 10.06 7.59 -63.28
CA VAL A 540 10.17 8.96 -63.83
C VAL A 540 10.28 9.97 -62.68
N VAL A 541 11.00 11.05 -62.96
CA VAL A 541 11.67 12.04 -62.10
C VAL A 541 10.97 13.42 -62.21
N VAL A 542 10.77 14.09 -61.06
CA VAL A 542 10.90 15.54 -60.70
C VAL A 542 10.14 16.63 -61.47
N ASP A 543 9.44 17.51 -60.74
CA ASP A 543 9.66 18.97 -60.76
C ASP A 543 9.08 19.73 -59.54
N ASN A 544 9.73 20.86 -59.22
CA ASN A 544 9.81 21.59 -57.94
C ASN A 544 8.81 22.76 -57.72
N GLU A 545 8.42 22.94 -56.44
CA GLU A 545 8.19 24.18 -55.64
C GLU A 545 7.25 25.35 -56.14
N PRO A 546 7.04 26.45 -55.37
CA PRO A 546 6.24 26.55 -54.14
C PRO A 546 5.21 27.71 -54.20
N VAL A 547 4.20 27.75 -53.31
CA VAL A 547 3.35 28.95 -53.13
C VAL A 547 3.36 29.44 -51.69
N LYS A 548 3.84 30.69 -51.51
CA LYS A 548 3.69 31.51 -50.31
C LYS A 548 2.63 32.61 -50.50
N SER A 549 1.97 32.91 -49.38
CA SER A 549 1.37 34.19 -48.96
C SER A 549 -0.10 34.48 -49.29
N LYS A 550 -0.90 34.74 -48.24
CA LYS A 550 -1.20 36.11 -47.80
C LYS A 550 -1.84 36.18 -46.40
N LYS A 551 -1.37 37.15 -45.61
CA LYS A 551 -1.98 37.71 -44.41
C LYS A 551 -3.20 38.58 -44.78
N SER A 552 -4.19 38.64 -43.89
CA SER A 552 -4.98 39.86 -43.64
C SER A 552 -5.41 39.88 -42.17
N GLY A 553 -5.31 41.04 -41.53
CA GLY A 553 -5.69 41.29 -40.13
C GLY A 553 -6.86 42.26 -39.99
N ASN A 554 -7.16 42.55 -38.71
CA ASN A 554 -8.08 43.53 -38.11
C ASN A 554 -9.57 43.16 -37.95
N GLY A 555 -9.93 42.74 -36.73
CA GLY A 555 -10.57 43.57 -35.70
C GLY A 555 -12.00 44.10 -35.91
N SER A 556 -12.95 43.61 -35.11
CA SER A 556 -13.99 44.41 -34.43
C SER A 556 -14.78 43.60 -33.40
N THR A 557 -15.21 44.29 -32.35
CA THR A 557 -15.75 43.86 -31.05
C THR A 557 -17.24 43.43 -31.00
N LEU A 558 -17.54 42.69 -29.93
CA LEU A 558 -18.80 42.18 -29.32
C LEU A 558 -20.10 43.02 -29.45
N PRO A 559 -21.24 42.39 -29.06
CA PRO A 559 -22.03 42.94 -27.96
C PRO A 559 -22.17 42.00 -26.75
N LYS A 560 -22.21 42.65 -25.58
CA LYS A 560 -22.53 42.13 -24.25
C LYS A 560 -24.04 42.04 -24.06
N THR A 561 -24.49 41.08 -23.25
CA THR A 561 -25.50 41.34 -22.21
C THR A 561 -25.03 40.68 -20.93
N GLY A 562 -25.04 41.44 -19.84
CA GLY A 562 -24.74 40.97 -18.49
C GLY A 562 -25.70 41.61 -17.49
N ALA A 563 -25.80 40.97 -16.33
CA ALA A 563 -26.10 41.53 -15.01
C ALA A 563 -25.98 40.35 -14.03
N SER A 564 -24.92 40.18 -13.23
CA SER A 564 -24.42 40.95 -12.08
C SER A 564 -25.19 40.74 -10.78
N SER A 565 -24.52 40.14 -9.79
CA SER A 565 -24.43 40.71 -8.45
C SER A 565 -23.06 40.38 -7.83
N HIS A 566 -22.37 41.43 -7.41
CA HIS A 566 -21.13 41.44 -6.64
C HIS A 566 -21.45 41.46 -5.14
N SER A 567 -20.63 40.76 -4.34
CA SER A 567 -20.09 41.17 -3.03
C SER A 567 -19.53 39.91 -2.36
N ALA A 568 -18.33 39.80 -1.79
CA ALA A 568 -17.28 40.75 -1.50
C ALA A 568 -15.98 39.95 -1.38
N ALA A 569 -14.92 40.43 -2.02
CA ALA A 569 -13.55 40.00 -1.78
C ALA A 569 -12.77 41.24 -1.37
N THR A 570 -12.63 41.43 -0.06
CA THR A 570 -11.59 42.26 0.59
C THR A 570 -11.62 41.90 2.07
N GLU A 571 -10.43 41.62 2.63
CA GLU A 571 -10.15 41.03 3.97
C GLU A 571 -10.19 39.50 4.02
N VAL A 572 -9.09 38.83 3.65
CA VAL A 572 -8.08 38.26 4.58
C VAL A 572 -6.83 37.96 3.75
N GLY A 573 -6.04 39.01 3.49
CA GLY A 573 -4.60 38.86 3.36
C GLY A 573 -4.01 38.93 4.76
N MET A 574 -2.99 38.10 5.03
CA MET A 574 -2.29 37.88 6.30
C MET A 574 -2.97 36.89 7.26
N GLY A 575 -2.64 35.60 7.12
CA GLY A 575 -3.01 34.58 8.11
C GLY A 575 -2.50 33.17 7.85
N VAL A 576 -1.43 32.95 7.08
CA VAL A 576 -0.86 31.59 6.84
C VAL A 576 0.66 31.60 6.94
N LEU A 577 1.20 32.20 8.02
CA LEU A 577 2.65 32.23 8.25
C LEU A 577 3.11 31.91 9.69
N CYS A 578 2.24 31.46 10.60
CA CYS A 578 2.65 31.19 11.99
C CYS A 578 1.91 30.04 12.71
N ILE A 579 1.78 28.85 12.11
CA ILE A 579 1.46 27.62 12.88
C ILE A 579 2.38 26.46 12.47
N ALA A 580 3.69 26.73 12.43
CA ALA A 580 4.73 25.70 12.51
C ALA A 580 5.76 26.00 13.62
N SER A 581 5.50 26.99 14.48
CA SER A 581 6.46 27.47 15.49
C SER A 581 5.98 27.35 16.94
N ALA A 582 4.86 26.63 17.19
CA ALA A 582 4.34 26.43 18.55
C ALA A 582 4.48 25.00 19.09
N TYR A 583 4.82 24.01 18.24
CA TYR A 583 5.05 22.63 18.71
C TYR A 583 6.51 22.37 19.15
N ILE A 584 7.45 23.23 18.74
CA ILE A 584 8.88 23.11 19.07
C ILE A 584 9.25 23.77 20.42
N LEU A 585 8.34 24.56 21.02
CA LEU A 585 8.58 25.21 22.33
C LEU A 585 7.89 24.54 23.53
N TRP A 586 7.12 23.46 23.34
CA TRP A 586 6.50 22.72 24.46
C TRP A 586 7.29 21.47 24.91
N ARG A 587 8.27 20.98 24.14
CA ARG A 587 9.10 19.80 24.51
C ARG A 587 10.44 20.09 25.20
N ARG A 588 10.69 21.32 25.65
CA ARG A 588 11.88 21.67 26.48
C ARG A 588 11.58 21.97 27.96
N LYS A 589 10.47 21.46 28.50
CA LYS A 589 10.15 21.61 29.93
C LYS A 589 9.57 20.35 30.60
N ALA A 590 10.01 19.18 30.15
CA ALA A 590 9.84 17.91 30.84
C ALA A 590 11.17 17.11 30.77
N ALA A 591 12.20 17.72 31.35
CA ALA A 591 13.39 17.12 31.96
C ALA A 591 13.91 18.14 32.97
#